data_AF-A0A497P7J9-F1
#
_entry.id   AF-A0A497P7J9-F1
#
_cell.length_a   1.000
_cell.length_b   1.000
_cell.length_c   1.000
_cell.angle_alpha   90.00
_cell.angle_beta   90.00
_cell.angle_gamma   90.00
#
_symmetry.space_group_name_H-M   'P 1'
#
loop_
_entity.id
_entity.type
_entity.pdbx_description
1 polymer ?
#
loop_
_entity_poly.entity_id
_entity_poly.type
_entity_poly.pdbx_seq_one_letter_code
_entity_poly.pdbx_strand_id
1 'polypeptide(L)'
;MKIIKHKKGQFIIFATLIIAIMIISIGAIMYSTVTYFKHERWQEYLMVIDNIELGSRRVVELSLANYTMLNGTNNQTLINNLNNWQINLTKAYPGFGVALKYSVANNSYSAYGLNINYSLGLASLWYNETSFSAANATFNLNITSAGLTGYKFLVSTLLKVRIFNATWSNANKDLTVYLAVYEENLIPIVNLDESNFSIKDVNNNTIPISSSNRVYDLNYGPIYRLYCADVTSNPLSAQVTVVDARNIKVITNSTVTQS
;
A
#
# COMPACT_ATOMS: atom_id res chain seq x y z
N MET A 1 -43.06 -53.50 65.64
CA MET A 1 -43.30 -53.14 64.22
C MET A 1 -42.05 -52.43 63.70
N LYS A 2 -41.11 -53.14 63.04
CA LYS A 2 -39.86 -52.55 62.51
C LYS A 2 -40.08 -52.15 61.06
N ILE A 3 -40.13 -50.85 60.79
CA ILE A 3 -40.11 -50.30 59.44
C ILE A 3 -38.64 -50.32 58.96
N ILE A 4 -38.29 -51.32 58.16
CA ILE A 4 -37.00 -51.35 57.44
C ILE A 4 -37.16 -50.44 56.21
N LYS A 5 -36.73 -49.18 56.32
CA LYS A 5 -36.81 -48.18 55.24
C LYS A 5 -35.58 -48.27 54.31
N HIS A 6 -35.86 -48.27 53.01
CA HIS A 6 -34.95 -48.40 51.87
C HIS A 6 -33.76 -47.41 51.88
N LYS A 7 -32.59 -47.82 52.40
CA LYS A 7 -31.35 -47.01 52.33
C LYS A 7 -30.54 -47.18 51.03
N LYS A 8 -30.77 -48.24 50.25
CA LYS A 8 -30.02 -48.53 49.01
C LYS A 8 -30.45 -47.69 47.79
N GLY A 9 -31.73 -47.32 47.70
CA GLY A 9 -32.26 -46.54 46.58
C GLY A 9 -31.81 -45.07 46.60
N GLN A 10 -31.74 -44.45 47.78
CA GLN A 10 -31.25 -43.08 47.94
C GLN A 10 -29.77 -42.93 47.55
N PHE A 11 -28.93 -43.93 47.87
CA PHE A 11 -27.53 -43.94 47.48
C PHE A 11 -27.35 -43.95 45.95
N ILE A 12 -28.16 -44.75 45.24
CA ILE A 12 -28.13 -44.80 43.77
C ILE A 12 -28.51 -43.45 43.17
N ILE A 13 -29.53 -42.77 43.74
CA ILE A 13 -29.96 -41.43 43.31
C ILE A 13 -28.85 -40.40 43.54
N PHE A 14 -28.20 -40.40 44.71
CA PHE A 14 -27.07 -39.50 44.97
C PHE A 14 -25.87 -39.78 44.05
N ALA A 15 -25.55 -41.04 43.80
CA ALA A 15 -24.47 -41.41 42.89
C ALA A 15 -24.75 -40.97 41.45
N THR A 16 -25.97 -41.18 40.94
CA THR A 16 -26.35 -40.71 39.60
C THR A 16 -26.37 -39.19 39.50
N LEU A 17 -26.81 -38.49 40.55
CA LEU A 17 -26.78 -37.02 40.58
C LEU A 17 -25.34 -36.49 40.52
N ILE A 18 -24.41 -37.08 41.28
CA ILE A 18 -22.99 -36.68 41.25
C ILE A 18 -22.37 -36.94 39.88
N ILE A 19 -22.65 -38.10 39.27
CA ILE A 19 -22.16 -38.43 37.92
C ILE A 19 -22.72 -37.45 36.88
N ALA A 20 -24.01 -37.10 36.98
CA ALA A 20 -24.62 -36.11 36.09
C ALA A 20 -23.96 -34.72 36.21
N ILE A 21 -23.69 -34.26 37.44
CA ILE A 21 -22.99 -33.01 37.70
C ILE A 21 -21.56 -33.04 37.14
N MET A 22 -20.84 -34.15 37.30
CA MET A 22 -19.50 -34.33 36.72
C MET A 22 -19.53 -34.27 35.19
N ILE A 23 -20.48 -34.96 34.54
CA ILE A 23 -20.60 -34.96 33.07
C ILE A 23 -20.89 -33.55 32.54
N ILE A 24 -21.80 -32.81 33.19
CA ILE A 24 -22.12 -31.43 32.79
C ILE A 24 -20.92 -30.51 32.99
N SER A 25 -20.18 -30.67 34.09
CA SER A 25 -18.99 -29.85 34.37
C SER A 25 -17.86 -30.10 33.36
N ILE A 26 -17.59 -31.38 33.04
CA ILE A 26 -16.61 -31.75 32.01
C ILE A 26 -17.07 -31.23 30.65
N GLY A 27 -18.36 -31.36 30.32
CA GLY A 27 -18.93 -30.83 29.08
C GLY A 27 -18.74 -29.32 28.94
N ALA A 28 -18.97 -28.56 30.01
CA ALA A 28 -18.77 -27.11 30.02
C ALA A 28 -17.30 -26.71 29.85
N ILE A 29 -16.37 -27.38 30.55
CA ILE A 29 -14.92 -27.13 30.41
C ILE A 29 -14.44 -27.53 29.01
N MET A 30 -14.89 -28.67 28.49
CA MET A 30 -14.50 -29.13 27.17
C MET A 30 -15.05 -28.20 26.08
N TYR A 31 -16.29 -27.73 26.22
CA TYR A 31 -16.87 -26.74 25.33
C TYR A 31 -16.09 -25.43 25.38
N SER A 32 -15.82 -24.87 26.57
CA SER A 32 -15.06 -23.62 26.71
C SER A 32 -13.66 -23.76 26.14
N THR A 33 -13.00 -24.89 26.38
CA THR A 33 -11.67 -25.21 25.86
C THR A 33 -11.69 -25.28 24.34
N VAL A 34 -12.62 -26.02 23.74
CA VAL A 34 -12.74 -26.13 22.28
C VAL A 34 -13.07 -24.78 21.64
N THR A 35 -13.98 -24.00 22.22
CA THR A 35 -14.32 -22.68 21.69
C THR A 35 -13.15 -21.70 21.84
N TYR A 36 -12.46 -21.70 22.98
CA TYR A 36 -11.31 -20.85 23.26
C TYR A 36 -10.15 -21.17 22.30
N PHE A 37 -9.75 -22.44 22.20
CA PHE A 37 -8.64 -22.86 21.35
C PHE A 37 -8.92 -22.72 19.86
N LYS A 38 -10.17 -22.88 19.43
CA LYS A 38 -10.53 -22.82 18.00
C LYS A 38 -10.79 -21.40 17.51
N HIS A 39 -11.39 -20.52 18.33
CA HIS A 39 -11.81 -19.20 17.89
C HIS A 39 -10.75 -18.11 18.14
N GLU A 40 -10.16 -18.03 19.33
CA GLU A 40 -9.20 -16.95 19.67
C GLU A 40 -7.88 -17.10 18.90
N ARG A 41 -7.33 -18.32 18.81
CA ARG A 41 -6.10 -18.55 18.04
C ARG A 41 -6.25 -18.23 16.56
N TRP A 42 -7.44 -18.45 15.99
CA TRP A 42 -7.68 -18.12 14.58
C TRP A 42 -7.65 -16.61 14.33
N GLN A 43 -8.21 -15.81 15.24
CA GLN A 43 -8.16 -14.35 15.14
C GLN A 43 -6.73 -13.82 15.26
N GLU A 44 -5.91 -14.41 16.13
CA GLU A 44 -4.48 -14.06 16.23
C GLU A 44 -3.74 -14.31 14.91
N TYR A 45 -4.00 -15.45 14.25
CA TYR A 45 -3.38 -15.74 12.96
C TYR A 45 -3.82 -14.78 11.86
N LEU A 46 -5.12 -14.44 11.80
CA LEU A 46 -5.61 -13.44 10.84
C LEU A 46 -4.95 -12.08 11.08
N MET A 47 -4.84 -11.65 12.34
CA MET A 47 -4.17 -10.39 12.69
C MET A 47 -2.69 -10.40 12.28
N VAL A 48 -1.99 -11.53 12.46
CA VAL A 48 -0.59 -11.69 12.01
C VAL A 48 -0.49 -11.59 10.49
N ILE A 49 -1.38 -12.25 9.74
CA ILE A 49 -1.42 -12.18 8.27
C ILE A 49 -1.65 -10.73 7.82
N ASP A 50 -2.67 -10.07 8.37
CA ASP A 50 -3.01 -8.68 8.02
C ASP A 50 -1.86 -7.72 8.31
N ASN A 51 -1.21 -7.86 9.47
CA ASN A 51 -0.03 -7.06 9.82
C ASN A 51 1.14 -7.32 8.88
N ILE A 52 1.36 -8.57 8.44
CA ILE A 52 2.40 -8.91 7.49
C ILE A 52 2.09 -8.31 6.11
N GLU A 53 0.85 -8.37 5.65
CA GLU A 53 0.44 -7.78 4.38
C GLU A 53 0.60 -6.26 4.37
N LEU A 54 0.06 -5.60 5.40
CA LEU A 54 0.17 -4.16 5.57
C LEU A 54 1.63 -3.72 5.69
N GLY A 55 2.43 -4.42 6.50
CA GLY A 55 3.86 -4.16 6.64
C GLY A 55 4.62 -4.35 5.33
N SER A 56 4.30 -5.41 4.57
CA SER A 56 4.90 -5.65 3.25
C SER A 56 4.55 -4.55 2.25
N ARG A 57 3.30 -4.06 2.27
CA ARG A 57 2.87 -2.91 1.47
C ARG A 57 3.67 -1.66 1.82
N ARG A 58 3.82 -1.34 3.10
CA ARG A 58 4.62 -0.20 3.56
C ARG A 58 6.08 -0.30 3.15
N VAL A 59 6.68 -1.49 3.24
CA VAL A 59 8.06 -1.70 2.80
C VAL A 59 8.23 -1.43 1.31
N VAL A 60 7.27 -1.88 0.48
CA VAL A 60 7.30 -1.61 -0.98
C VAL A 60 7.12 -0.12 -1.26
N GLU A 61 6.16 0.55 -0.61
CA GLU A 61 5.94 2.00 -0.73
C GLU A 61 7.19 2.81 -0.36
N LEU A 62 7.79 2.53 0.80
CA LEU A 62 9.00 3.21 1.28
C LEU A 62 10.20 2.94 0.37
N SER A 63 10.31 1.73 -0.18
CA SER A 63 11.36 1.41 -1.13
C SER A 63 11.22 2.20 -2.42
N LEU A 64 9.99 2.36 -2.92
CA LEU A 64 9.71 3.19 -4.09
C LEU A 64 9.95 4.68 -3.81
N ALA A 65 9.54 5.18 -2.64
CA ALA A 65 9.82 6.53 -2.20
C ALA A 65 11.33 6.81 -2.18
N ASN A 66 12.12 5.97 -1.52
CA ASN A 66 13.58 6.11 -1.48
C ASN A 66 14.22 6.03 -2.87
N TYR A 67 13.77 5.09 -3.71
CA TYR A 67 14.22 4.95 -5.09
C TYR A 67 13.97 6.24 -5.90
N THR A 68 12.75 6.76 -5.85
CA THR A 68 12.37 7.95 -6.61
C THR A 68 13.03 9.22 -6.06
N MET A 69 13.16 9.38 -4.74
CA MET A 69 13.85 10.51 -4.14
C MET A 69 15.33 10.57 -4.55
N LEU A 70 16.00 9.42 -4.68
CA LEU A 70 17.37 9.29 -5.21
C LEU A 70 17.44 9.26 -6.75
N ASN A 71 16.45 9.83 -7.43
CA ASN A 71 16.38 9.97 -8.89
C ASN A 71 16.47 8.64 -9.67
N GLY A 72 15.98 7.56 -9.09
CA GLY A 72 15.87 6.28 -9.77
C GLY A 72 17.20 5.53 -9.94
N THR A 73 18.21 5.84 -9.13
CA THR A 73 19.58 5.31 -9.30
C THR A 73 19.84 3.98 -8.58
N ASN A 74 19.14 3.68 -7.49
CA ASN A 74 19.39 2.49 -6.67
C ASN A 74 18.26 1.45 -6.80
N ASN A 75 18.35 0.58 -7.81
CA ASN A 75 17.38 -0.49 -8.05
C ASN A 75 17.43 -1.59 -6.96
N GLN A 76 18.50 -1.68 -6.16
CA GLN A 76 18.61 -2.68 -5.10
C GLN A 76 17.85 -2.30 -3.82
N THR A 77 17.39 -1.04 -3.70
CA THR A 77 16.69 -0.53 -2.51
C THR A 77 15.54 -1.45 -2.07
N LEU A 78 14.71 -1.89 -3.02
CA LEU A 78 13.58 -2.78 -2.71
C LEU A 78 14.05 -4.14 -2.19
N ILE A 79 14.99 -4.79 -2.88
CA ILE A 79 15.53 -6.10 -2.47
C ILE A 79 16.15 -6.03 -1.07
N ASN A 80 16.95 -5.01 -0.80
CA ASN A 80 17.59 -4.83 0.50
C ASN A 80 16.55 -4.66 1.62
N ASN A 81 15.52 -3.84 1.39
CA ASN A 81 14.45 -3.64 2.35
C ASN A 81 13.59 -4.89 2.55
N LEU A 82 13.31 -5.66 1.50
CA LEU A 82 12.58 -6.92 1.58
C LEU A 82 13.37 -8.00 2.34
N ASN A 83 14.69 -8.09 2.13
CA ASN A 83 15.56 -8.97 2.91
C ASN A 83 15.52 -8.62 4.41
N ASN A 84 15.63 -7.33 4.73
CA ASN A 84 15.52 -6.86 6.11
C ASN A 84 14.13 -7.15 6.70
N TRP A 85 13.07 -6.97 5.92
CA TRP A 85 11.70 -7.27 6.33
C TRP A 85 11.50 -8.74 6.68
N GLN A 86 12.02 -9.66 5.86
CA GLN A 86 12.00 -11.11 6.16
C GLN A 86 12.69 -11.44 7.50
N ILE A 87 13.85 -10.85 7.75
CA ILE A 87 14.60 -11.05 9.00
C ILE A 87 13.80 -10.49 10.19
N ASN A 88 13.21 -9.30 10.04
CA ASN A 88 12.44 -8.64 11.08
C ASN A 88 11.17 -9.42 11.43
N LEU A 89 10.48 -10.02 10.45
CA LEU A 89 9.30 -10.84 10.71
C LEU A 89 9.60 -12.09 11.52
N THR A 90 10.70 -12.77 11.22
CA THR A 90 11.16 -13.93 12.00
C THR A 90 11.41 -13.54 13.47
N LYS A 91 11.92 -12.33 13.72
CA LYS A 91 12.17 -11.81 15.08
C LYS A 91 10.91 -11.31 15.78
N ALA A 92 9.96 -10.73 15.04
CA ALA A 92 8.72 -10.18 15.59
C ALA A 92 7.72 -11.28 15.97
N TYR A 93 7.74 -12.41 15.25
CA TYR A 93 6.78 -13.51 15.44
C TYR A 93 7.46 -14.87 15.70
N PRO A 94 8.35 -15.00 16.70
CA PRO A 94 9.13 -16.21 16.92
C PRO A 94 8.28 -17.43 17.29
N GLY A 95 7.15 -17.22 17.98
CA GLY A 95 6.22 -18.30 18.37
C GLY A 95 5.28 -18.78 17.26
N PHE A 96 5.16 -18.01 16.17
CA PHE A 96 4.24 -18.32 15.08
C PHE A 96 4.91 -19.15 13.97
N GLY A 97 6.25 -19.13 13.89
CA GLY A 97 7.00 -19.75 12.81
C GLY A 97 6.69 -19.10 11.45
N VAL A 98 6.64 -17.76 11.44
CA VAL A 98 6.44 -16.96 10.23
C VAL A 98 7.66 -17.08 9.32
N ALA A 99 7.42 -17.48 8.08
CA ALA A 99 8.43 -17.46 7.03
C ALA A 99 7.84 -16.76 5.80
N LEU A 100 8.35 -15.57 5.49
CA LEU A 100 7.97 -14.80 4.32
C LEU A 100 9.02 -14.99 3.22
N LYS A 101 8.60 -15.37 2.02
CA LYS A 101 9.40 -15.34 0.79
C LYS A 101 8.86 -14.26 -0.12
N TYR A 102 9.71 -13.68 -0.96
CA TYR A 102 9.30 -12.71 -1.96
C TYR A 102 9.91 -13.01 -3.32
N SER A 103 9.27 -12.47 -4.36
CA SER A 103 9.78 -12.40 -5.72
C SER A 103 9.42 -11.03 -6.29
N VAL A 104 10.36 -10.39 -6.96
CA VAL A 104 10.17 -9.05 -7.55
C VAL A 104 9.94 -9.15 -9.06
N ALA A 105 9.16 -8.22 -9.62
CA ALA A 105 8.98 -8.13 -11.06
C ALA A 105 10.30 -7.71 -11.75
N ASN A 106 10.68 -8.35 -12.86
CA ASN A 106 11.98 -8.07 -13.52
C ASN A 106 11.90 -7.98 -15.04
N ASN A 107 10.73 -7.64 -15.57
CA ASN A 107 10.46 -7.56 -17.00
C ASN A 107 9.38 -6.51 -17.27
N SER A 108 9.02 -6.35 -18.54
CA SER A 108 7.91 -5.51 -18.97
C SER A 108 6.55 -6.17 -18.71
N TYR A 109 5.64 -5.44 -18.06
CA TYR A 109 4.27 -5.85 -17.81
C TYR A 109 3.32 -4.75 -18.26
N SER A 110 2.27 -5.13 -19.00
CA SER A 110 1.17 -4.20 -19.31
C SER A 110 0.21 -4.13 -18.13
N ALA A 111 0.17 -2.98 -17.45
CA ALA A 111 -0.71 -2.71 -16.32
C ALA A 111 -1.14 -1.23 -16.33
N TYR A 112 -2.38 -0.95 -15.91
CA TYR A 112 -2.89 0.42 -15.78
C TYR A 112 -2.83 1.24 -17.09
N GLY A 113 -2.98 0.56 -18.23
CA GLY A 113 -2.86 1.16 -19.57
C GLY A 113 -1.44 1.61 -19.93
N LEU A 114 -0.42 1.11 -19.23
CA LEU A 114 0.99 1.42 -19.42
C LEU A 114 1.79 0.12 -19.62
N ASN A 115 2.85 0.18 -20.41
CA ASN A 115 3.86 -0.88 -20.44
C ASN A 115 4.98 -0.53 -19.44
N ILE A 116 5.00 -1.21 -18.30
CA ILE A 116 5.91 -0.92 -17.20
C ILE A 116 7.09 -1.90 -17.25
N ASN A 117 8.29 -1.39 -17.51
CA ASN A 117 9.51 -2.19 -17.50
C ASN A 117 10.17 -2.19 -16.11
N TYR A 118 10.01 -3.27 -15.37
CA TYR A 118 10.59 -3.39 -14.02
C TYR A 118 12.02 -3.91 -14.05
N SER A 119 12.86 -3.34 -13.19
CA SER A 119 14.18 -3.84 -12.82
C SER A 119 14.21 -4.03 -11.31
N LEU A 120 14.41 -5.27 -10.86
CA LEU A 120 14.43 -5.64 -9.43
C LEU A 120 13.17 -5.17 -8.65
N GLY A 121 12.01 -5.18 -9.32
CA GLY A 121 10.72 -4.82 -8.78
C GLY A 121 10.41 -3.32 -8.77
N LEU A 122 11.31 -2.48 -9.27
CA LEU A 122 11.15 -1.03 -9.37
C LEU A 122 11.12 -0.59 -10.84
N ALA A 123 10.36 0.45 -11.14
CA ALA A 123 10.29 1.05 -12.47
C ALA A 123 10.01 2.55 -12.38
N SER A 124 10.54 3.31 -13.33
CA SER A 124 10.19 4.71 -13.54
C SER A 124 10.24 5.06 -15.01
N LEU A 125 9.30 5.88 -15.45
CA LEU A 125 9.35 6.56 -16.74
C LEU A 125 9.09 8.04 -16.46
N TRP A 126 10.14 8.85 -16.54
CA TRP A 126 10.08 10.28 -16.25
C TRP A 126 10.34 11.11 -17.51
N TYR A 127 10.09 12.41 -17.38
CA TYR A 127 10.36 13.43 -18.41
C TYR A 127 9.50 13.28 -19.69
N ASN A 128 8.38 12.56 -19.58
CA ASN A 128 7.36 12.45 -20.63
C ASN A 128 6.06 13.11 -20.16
N GLU A 129 5.16 13.43 -21.10
CA GLU A 129 3.84 14.01 -20.79
C GLU A 129 3.02 13.11 -19.86
N THR A 130 3.11 11.79 -20.07
CA THR A 130 2.64 10.78 -19.13
C THR A 130 3.85 10.10 -18.51
N SER A 131 4.04 10.30 -17.22
CA SER A 131 5.17 9.77 -16.45
C SER A 131 4.67 8.95 -15.26
N PHE A 132 5.49 8.04 -14.76
CA PHE A 132 5.13 7.22 -13.60
C PHE A 132 6.36 6.74 -12.81
N SER A 133 6.09 6.33 -11.58
CA SER A 133 6.98 5.57 -10.70
C SER A 133 6.19 4.38 -10.16
N ALA A 134 6.75 3.19 -10.22
CA ALA A 134 6.04 1.96 -9.86
C ALA A 134 6.93 0.96 -9.14
N ALA A 135 6.32 0.17 -8.26
CA ALA A 135 6.93 -0.98 -7.61
C ALA A 135 6.00 -2.20 -7.65
N ASN A 136 6.59 -3.39 -7.72
CA ASN A 136 5.83 -4.64 -7.76
C ASN A 136 6.62 -5.78 -7.10
N ALA A 137 6.03 -6.38 -6.06
CA ALA A 137 6.55 -7.54 -5.37
C ALA A 137 5.41 -8.53 -5.06
N THR A 138 5.69 -9.81 -5.27
CA THR A 138 4.82 -10.92 -4.88
C THR A 138 5.40 -11.59 -3.65
N PHE A 139 4.55 -11.90 -2.69
CA PHE A 139 4.91 -12.52 -1.42
C PHE A 139 4.32 -13.92 -1.30
N ASN A 140 5.01 -14.78 -0.56
CA ASN A 140 4.57 -16.11 -0.20
C ASN A 140 4.84 -16.32 1.30
N LEU A 141 3.76 -16.38 2.08
CA LEU A 141 3.76 -16.48 3.52
C LEU A 141 3.44 -17.90 3.96
N ASN A 142 4.26 -18.40 4.87
CA ASN A 142 4.02 -19.62 5.63
C ASN A 142 3.96 -19.28 7.13
N ILE A 143 3.03 -19.90 7.85
CA ILE A 143 2.91 -19.84 9.31
C ILE A 143 2.81 -21.28 9.82
N THR A 144 3.93 -21.84 10.30
CA THR A 144 4.00 -23.27 10.65
C THR A 144 3.10 -23.62 11.83
N SER A 145 3.00 -22.74 12.83
CA SER A 145 2.14 -22.96 14.01
C SER A 145 0.65 -23.05 13.68
N ALA A 146 0.22 -22.47 12.56
CA ALA A 146 -1.16 -22.50 12.06
C ALA A 146 -1.38 -23.58 10.99
N GLY A 147 -0.32 -24.26 10.53
CA GLY A 147 -0.39 -25.11 9.33
C GLY A 147 -0.63 -24.35 8.02
N LEU A 148 -0.49 -23.02 8.02
CA LEU A 148 -0.68 -22.19 6.83
C LEU A 148 0.58 -22.29 5.95
N THR A 149 0.41 -22.75 4.71
CA THR A 149 1.50 -22.82 3.74
C THR A 149 1.04 -22.29 2.39
N GLY A 150 1.89 -21.51 1.73
CA GLY A 150 1.64 -21.05 0.37
C GLY A 150 0.69 -19.86 0.26
N TYR A 151 0.44 -19.10 1.33
CA TYR A 151 -0.42 -17.93 1.26
C TYR A 151 0.25 -16.84 0.42
N LYS A 152 -0.32 -16.53 -0.75
CA LYS A 152 0.28 -15.62 -1.72
C LYS A 152 -0.53 -14.34 -1.84
N PHE A 153 0.17 -13.21 -1.82
CA PHE A 153 -0.41 -11.90 -2.06
C PHE A 153 0.53 -11.05 -2.90
N LEU A 154 -0.06 -10.14 -3.67
CA LEU A 154 0.64 -9.22 -4.57
C LEU A 154 0.58 -7.81 -3.99
N VAL A 155 1.73 -7.14 -3.96
CA VAL A 155 1.82 -5.72 -3.64
C VAL A 155 2.30 -4.97 -4.88
N SER A 156 1.44 -4.10 -5.38
CA SER A 156 1.78 -3.14 -6.43
C SER A 156 1.60 -1.73 -5.89
N THR A 157 2.56 -0.86 -6.18
CA THR A 157 2.51 0.56 -5.86
C THR A 157 2.74 1.36 -7.14
N LEU A 158 1.96 2.41 -7.37
CA LEU A 158 2.02 3.26 -8.56
C LEU A 158 1.74 4.71 -8.16
N LEU A 159 2.55 5.61 -8.71
CA LEU A 159 2.21 7.02 -8.86
C LEU A 159 2.35 7.36 -10.35
N LYS A 160 1.26 7.82 -10.97
CA LYS A 160 1.22 8.20 -12.38
C LYS A 160 0.80 9.66 -12.49
N VAL A 161 1.49 10.42 -13.31
CA VAL A 161 1.18 11.82 -13.59
C VAL A 161 1.03 12.01 -15.09
N ARG A 162 0.00 12.76 -15.50
CA ARG A 162 -0.20 13.15 -16.89
C ARG A 162 -0.45 14.65 -16.98
N ILE A 163 0.38 15.35 -17.74
CA ILE A 163 0.09 16.73 -18.15
C ILE A 163 -0.82 16.67 -19.38
N PHE A 164 -1.90 17.45 -19.37
CA PHE A 164 -2.82 17.58 -20.50
C PHE A 164 -2.50 18.82 -21.33
N ASN A 165 -2.19 19.93 -20.66
CA ASN A 165 -1.92 21.19 -21.32
C ASN A 165 -1.04 22.08 -20.43
N ALA A 166 -0.11 22.78 -21.04
CA ALA A 166 0.65 23.85 -20.42
C ALA A 166 0.59 25.07 -21.34
N THR A 167 0.04 26.18 -20.85
CA THR A 167 -0.18 27.40 -21.62
C THR A 167 0.49 28.60 -20.95
N TRP A 168 1.26 29.38 -21.71
CA TRP A 168 1.85 30.62 -21.24
C TRP A 168 1.28 31.83 -21.98
N SER A 169 0.83 32.84 -21.24
CA SER A 169 0.37 34.11 -21.83
C SER A 169 1.48 35.15 -21.80
N ASN A 170 1.84 35.68 -22.97
CA ASN A 170 2.78 36.80 -23.04
C ASN A 170 2.20 38.10 -22.49
N ALA A 171 0.87 38.28 -22.58
CA ALA A 171 0.18 39.48 -22.15
C ALA A 171 0.15 39.59 -20.61
N ASN A 172 -0.20 38.50 -19.94
CA ASN A 172 -0.32 38.44 -18.49
C ASN A 172 0.95 37.96 -17.78
N LYS A 173 1.91 37.41 -18.54
CA LYS A 173 3.12 36.75 -18.00
C LYS A 173 2.77 35.63 -17.02
N ASP A 174 1.72 34.87 -17.31
CA ASP A 174 1.27 33.75 -16.50
C ASP A 174 1.51 32.41 -17.20
N LEU A 175 1.79 31.37 -16.41
CA LEU A 175 1.87 29.98 -16.86
C LEU A 175 0.77 29.19 -16.16
N THR A 176 -0.05 28.48 -16.95
CA THR A 176 -1.06 27.56 -16.42
C THR A 176 -0.76 26.15 -16.89
N VAL A 177 -0.72 25.19 -15.95
CA VAL A 177 -0.49 23.78 -16.23
C VAL A 177 -1.67 22.95 -15.71
N TYR A 178 -2.25 22.14 -16.60
CA TYR A 178 -3.31 21.18 -16.28
C TYR A 178 -2.75 19.77 -16.24
N LEU A 179 -2.91 19.08 -15.11
CA LEU A 179 -2.39 17.73 -14.94
C LEU A 179 -3.31 16.85 -14.07
N ALA A 180 -3.26 15.54 -14.28
CA ALA A 180 -3.88 14.56 -13.38
C ALA A 180 -2.81 13.72 -12.69
N VAL A 181 -3.11 13.33 -11.45
CA VAL A 181 -2.28 12.45 -10.63
C VAL A 181 -3.12 11.24 -10.24
N TYR A 182 -2.59 10.05 -10.44
CA TYR A 182 -3.27 8.78 -10.19
C TYR A 182 -2.42 7.88 -9.31
N GLU A 183 -3.09 7.15 -8.42
CA GLU A 183 -2.53 6.04 -7.65
C GLU A 183 -2.83 4.70 -8.34
N GLU A 184 -2.67 3.61 -7.61
CA GLU A 184 -2.97 2.26 -8.09
C GLU A 184 -4.41 2.17 -8.61
N ASN A 185 -4.64 1.29 -9.60
CA ASN A 185 -5.94 1.13 -10.26
C ASN A 185 -6.47 2.39 -10.96
N LEU A 186 -5.60 3.37 -11.25
CA LEU A 186 -5.96 4.63 -11.91
C LEU A 186 -6.97 5.46 -11.11
N ILE A 187 -6.95 5.34 -9.79
CA ILE A 187 -7.76 6.18 -8.90
C ILE A 187 -7.12 7.57 -8.85
N PRO A 188 -7.87 8.67 -9.09
CA PRO A 188 -7.31 10.02 -9.00
C PRO A 188 -6.96 10.39 -7.55
N ILE A 189 -5.78 10.97 -7.35
CA ILE A 189 -5.34 11.50 -6.05
C ILE A 189 -5.86 12.92 -5.89
N VAL A 190 -6.74 13.15 -4.91
CA VAL A 190 -7.47 14.43 -4.76
C VAL A 190 -7.01 15.29 -3.59
N ASN A 191 -6.06 14.81 -2.79
CA ASN A 191 -5.59 15.42 -1.55
C ASN A 191 -4.17 16.01 -1.66
N LEU A 192 -3.78 16.51 -2.83
CA LEU A 192 -2.52 17.24 -3.01
C LEU A 192 -2.74 18.74 -2.89
N ASP A 193 -1.75 19.43 -2.33
CA ASP A 193 -1.67 20.88 -2.23
C ASP A 193 -0.44 21.42 -2.98
N GLU A 194 -0.23 22.74 -2.91
CA GLU A 194 0.87 23.43 -3.61
C GLU A 194 2.25 22.90 -3.24
N SER A 195 2.45 22.42 -2.01
CA SER A 195 3.72 21.88 -1.54
C SER A 195 4.09 20.54 -2.19
N ASN A 196 3.10 19.83 -2.73
CA ASN A 196 3.33 18.58 -3.46
C ASN A 196 3.86 18.80 -4.89
N PHE A 197 3.84 20.04 -5.39
CA PHE A 197 4.21 20.38 -6.75
C PHE A 197 5.46 21.27 -6.79
N SER A 198 6.34 21.01 -7.76
CA SER A 198 7.45 21.90 -8.09
C SER A 198 7.57 22.00 -9.61
N ILE A 199 7.65 23.23 -10.12
CA ILE A 199 7.77 23.48 -11.56
C ILE A 199 9.14 24.05 -11.85
N LYS A 200 9.76 23.54 -12.92
CA LYS A 200 11.02 24.04 -13.45
C LYS A 200 10.94 24.33 -14.94
N ASP A 201 11.68 25.34 -15.37
CA ASP A 201 11.89 25.64 -16.79
C ASP A 201 12.98 24.75 -17.41
N VAL A 202 13.21 24.91 -18.72
CA VAL A 202 14.28 24.23 -19.48
C VAL A 202 15.69 24.50 -18.94
N ASN A 203 15.90 25.62 -18.24
CA ASN A 203 17.18 26.02 -17.65
C ASN A 203 17.30 25.56 -16.19
N ASN A 204 16.37 24.73 -15.69
CA ASN A 204 16.29 24.25 -14.32
C ASN A 204 16.07 25.38 -13.28
N ASN A 205 15.57 26.54 -13.71
CA ASN A 205 15.07 27.58 -12.81
C ASN A 205 13.73 27.17 -12.23
N THR A 206 13.53 27.42 -10.94
CA THR A 206 12.25 27.12 -10.27
C THR A 206 11.24 28.21 -10.59
N ILE A 207 10.07 27.80 -11.08
CA ILE A 207 8.93 28.69 -11.32
C ILE A 207 8.04 28.64 -10.07
N PRO A 208 7.82 29.77 -9.36
CA PRO A 208 6.97 29.78 -8.18
C PRO A 208 5.51 29.52 -8.57
N ILE A 209 4.86 28.59 -7.86
CA ILE A 209 3.44 28.31 -8.02
C ILE A 209 2.69 29.33 -7.15
N SER A 210 1.81 30.12 -7.79
CA SER A 210 1.02 31.13 -7.10
C SER A 210 -0.30 30.57 -6.57
N SER A 211 -0.86 29.57 -7.26
CA SER A 211 -1.96 28.79 -6.70
C SER A 211 -2.05 27.39 -7.32
N SER A 212 -2.56 26.42 -6.56
CA SER A 212 -3.04 25.15 -7.10
C SER A 212 -4.53 24.97 -6.83
N ASN A 213 -5.30 24.66 -7.86
CA ASN A 213 -6.74 24.42 -7.73
C ASN A 213 -7.13 23.10 -8.37
N ARG A 214 -8.03 22.37 -7.74
CA ARG A 214 -8.64 21.19 -8.35
C ARG A 214 -9.79 21.62 -9.26
N VAL A 215 -9.78 21.13 -10.48
CA VAL A 215 -10.80 21.39 -11.51
C VAL A 215 -11.36 20.04 -11.94
N TYR A 216 -12.63 20.00 -12.32
CA TYR A 216 -13.24 18.80 -12.86
C TYR A 216 -13.18 18.84 -14.40
N ASP A 217 -12.60 17.81 -14.99
CA ASP A 217 -12.61 17.56 -16.42
C ASP A 217 -13.60 16.43 -16.76
N LEU A 218 -14.39 16.63 -17.81
CA LEU A 218 -15.45 15.69 -18.21
C LEU A 218 -14.91 14.31 -18.63
N ASN A 219 -13.69 14.25 -19.17
CA ASN A 219 -13.09 13.02 -19.68
C ASN A 219 -12.16 12.35 -18.65
N TYR A 220 -11.55 13.14 -17.76
CA TYR A 220 -10.48 12.66 -16.88
C TYR A 220 -10.81 12.74 -15.39
N GLY A 221 -11.96 13.32 -15.02
CA GLY A 221 -12.38 13.51 -13.64
C GLY A 221 -11.62 14.65 -12.95
N PRO A 222 -11.27 14.53 -11.66
CA PRO A 222 -10.56 15.60 -10.96
C PRO A 222 -9.12 15.74 -11.47
N ILE A 223 -8.77 16.94 -11.92
CA ILE A 223 -7.44 17.35 -12.36
C ILE A 223 -6.95 18.55 -11.54
N TYR A 224 -5.66 18.83 -11.56
CA TYR A 224 -5.05 20.01 -10.95
C TYR A 224 -4.74 21.05 -12.02
N ARG A 225 -5.07 22.31 -11.70
CA ARG A 225 -4.64 23.51 -12.39
C ARG A 225 -3.60 24.21 -11.52
N LEU A 226 -2.35 24.16 -11.96
CA LEU A 226 -1.25 24.93 -11.37
C LEU A 226 -1.17 26.27 -12.10
N TYR A 227 -1.18 27.36 -11.34
CA TYR A 227 -1.08 28.71 -11.86
C TYR A 227 0.16 29.40 -11.30
N CYS A 228 0.99 29.94 -12.18
CA CYS A 228 2.20 30.68 -11.85
C CYS A 228 2.12 32.08 -12.44
N ALA A 229 2.16 33.09 -11.58
CA ALA A 229 2.24 34.49 -11.99
C ALA A 229 3.70 34.93 -12.21
N ASP A 230 3.87 36.08 -12.88
CA ASP A 230 5.15 36.77 -13.05
C ASP A 230 6.26 35.92 -13.72
N VAL A 231 5.87 35.04 -14.64
CA VAL A 231 6.79 34.23 -15.45
C VAL A 231 7.34 35.09 -16.59
N THR A 232 8.44 35.78 -16.30
CA THR A 232 9.01 36.85 -17.14
C THR A 232 9.48 36.41 -18.53
N SER A 233 9.91 35.15 -18.68
CA SER A 233 10.33 34.55 -19.94
C SER A 233 9.37 33.44 -20.38
N ASN A 234 9.19 33.26 -21.69
CA ASN A 234 8.41 32.16 -22.23
C ASN A 234 9.10 30.82 -21.90
N PRO A 235 8.55 29.95 -21.04
CA PRO A 235 9.15 28.66 -20.78
C PRO A 235 8.86 27.75 -21.98
N LEU A 236 9.87 27.30 -22.73
CA LEU A 236 9.66 26.39 -23.87
C LEU A 236 9.08 25.02 -23.44
N SER A 237 9.35 24.61 -22.20
CA SER A 237 8.78 23.42 -21.58
C SER A 237 8.54 23.65 -20.10
N ALA A 238 7.56 22.92 -19.55
CA ALA A 238 7.26 22.89 -18.13
C ALA A 238 7.57 21.50 -17.57
N GLN A 239 8.61 21.41 -16.75
CA GLN A 239 8.90 20.20 -15.98
C GLN A 239 8.17 20.30 -14.66
N VAL A 240 7.22 19.40 -14.41
CA VAL A 240 6.48 19.32 -13.15
C VAL A 240 6.96 18.11 -12.37
N THR A 241 7.40 18.34 -11.14
CA THR A 241 7.67 17.29 -10.14
C THR A 241 6.48 17.20 -9.21
N VAL A 242 5.99 15.99 -9.00
CA VAL A 242 4.91 15.69 -8.06
C VAL A 242 5.43 14.73 -7.00
N VAL A 243 5.17 15.04 -5.72
CA VAL A 243 5.45 14.15 -4.58
C VAL A 243 4.16 13.89 -3.83
N ASP A 244 3.75 12.64 -3.70
CA ASP A 244 2.52 12.27 -2.98
C ASP A 244 2.75 12.14 -1.46
N ALA A 245 1.67 11.85 -0.71
CA ALA A 245 1.74 11.66 0.75
C ALA A 245 2.60 10.46 1.21
N ARG A 246 2.98 9.56 0.28
CA ARG A 246 3.87 8.42 0.53
C ARG A 246 5.33 8.77 0.24
N ASN A 247 5.62 10.02 -0.09
CA ASN A 247 6.93 10.51 -0.56
C ASN A 247 7.39 9.86 -1.87
N ILE A 248 6.46 9.36 -2.69
CA ILE A 248 6.79 8.85 -4.01
C ILE A 248 6.85 10.05 -4.96
N LYS A 249 7.96 10.16 -5.69
CA LYS A 249 8.19 11.25 -6.63
C LYS A 249 8.01 10.80 -8.08
N VAL A 250 7.37 11.64 -8.90
CA VAL A 250 7.31 11.52 -10.36
C VAL A 250 7.70 12.86 -10.99
N ILE A 251 8.49 12.80 -12.07
CA ILE A 251 8.86 13.98 -12.85
C ILE A 251 8.26 13.83 -14.25
N THR A 252 7.44 14.79 -14.66
CA THR A 252 6.80 14.86 -15.97
C THR A 252 7.24 16.13 -16.70
N ASN A 253 7.21 16.09 -18.03
CA ASN A 253 7.56 17.24 -18.86
C ASN A 253 6.51 17.39 -19.96
N SER A 254 6.21 18.64 -20.33
CA SER A 254 5.34 18.96 -21.45
C SER A 254 5.82 20.23 -22.14
N THR A 255 5.60 20.31 -23.46
CA THR A 255 5.84 21.53 -24.23
C THR A 255 4.81 22.58 -23.85
N VAL A 256 5.26 23.81 -23.67
CA VAL A 256 4.36 24.92 -23.35
C VAL A 256 3.90 25.56 -24.65
N THR A 257 2.60 25.74 -24.77
CA THR A 257 1.99 26.46 -25.88
C THR A 257 1.81 27.93 -25.51
N GLN A 258 2.13 28.82 -26.45
CA GLN A 258 1.90 30.25 -26.26
C GLN A 258 0.44 30.56 -26.61
N SER A 259 -0.28 31.16 -25.68
CA SER A 259 -1.65 31.66 -25.88
C SER A 259 -1.67 33.11 -26.33
#